data_AF-A0A6G3QMP1-F1
#
_entry.id   AF-A0A6G3QMP1-F1
#
_cell.length_a   1.000
_cell.length_b   1.000
_cell.length_c   1.000
_cell.angle_alpha   90.00
_cell.angle_beta   90.00
_cell.angle_gamma   90.00
#
_symmetry.space_group_name_H-M   'P 1'
#
loop_
_entity.id
_entity.type
_entity.pdbx_description
1 polymer ?
#
loop_
_entity_poly.entity_id
_entity_poly.type
_entity_poly.pdbx_seq_one_letter_code
_entity_poly.pdbx_strand_id
1 'polypeptide(L)'
;ETYTKDGDTYTLNPEYTHKQLNLNPSGTIDIKKDLGFANDVFAGSTESRALKESYNVPAFVEYIDSVLSTRTPRDPFPRAPLDEAELEQSSLLATPLKDSVDTATLEFILGQRDLSQWDSFLSQLEGQG
;
A
#
# COMPACT_ATOMS: atom_id res chain seq x y z
N GLU A 1 25.22 -20.54 -11.53
CA GLU A 1 24.50 -19.27 -11.81
C GLU A 1 23.06 -19.61 -12.17
N THR A 2 22.09 -18.75 -11.87
CA THR A 2 20.65 -19.03 -12.06
C THR A 2 20.08 -18.56 -13.42
N TYR A 3 20.89 -17.87 -14.22
CA TYR A 3 20.50 -17.29 -15.50
C TYR A 3 21.71 -17.21 -16.44
N THR A 4 21.43 -17.04 -17.74
CA THR A 4 22.40 -16.59 -18.75
C THR A 4 22.14 -15.13 -19.11
N LYS A 5 23.20 -14.45 -19.55
CA LYS A 5 23.15 -13.05 -20.01
C LYS A 5 23.64 -12.95 -21.45
N ASP A 6 22.86 -12.31 -22.29
CA ASP A 6 23.24 -11.93 -23.67
C ASP A 6 22.90 -10.45 -23.90
N GLY A 7 23.93 -9.62 -24.08
CA GLY A 7 23.77 -8.17 -24.05
C GLY A 7 23.09 -7.70 -22.75
N ASP A 8 21.95 -7.04 -22.87
CA ASP A 8 21.11 -6.61 -21.74
C ASP A 8 19.96 -7.58 -21.42
N THR A 9 19.91 -8.73 -22.09
CA THR A 9 18.89 -9.76 -21.88
C THR A 9 19.37 -10.78 -20.86
N TYR A 10 18.53 -11.02 -19.85
CA TYR A 10 18.73 -12.02 -18.81
C TYR A 10 17.70 -13.13 -19.00
N THR A 11 18.13 -14.39 -19.12
CA THR A 11 17.24 -15.54 -19.29
C THR A 11 17.50 -16.57 -18.21
N LEU A 12 16.47 -16.95 -17.45
CA LEU A 12 16.59 -18.01 -16.45
C LEU A 12 17.06 -19.30 -17.11
N ASN A 13 17.97 -20.04 -16.45
CA ASN A 13 18.32 -21.38 -16.94
C ASN A 13 17.06 -22.27 -16.93
N PRO A 14 16.97 -23.29 -17.80
CA PRO A 14 15.74 -24.05 -18.02
C PRO A 14 15.12 -24.66 -16.75
N GLU A 15 15.92 -25.02 -15.77
CA GLU A 15 15.50 -25.59 -14.50
C GLU A 15 14.85 -24.58 -13.53
N TYR A 16 15.12 -23.29 -13.71
CA TYR A 16 14.66 -22.23 -12.81
C TYR A 16 13.40 -21.54 -13.31
N THR A 17 12.46 -21.26 -12.40
CA THR A 17 11.21 -20.54 -12.68
C THR A 17 11.01 -19.41 -11.68
N HIS A 18 10.25 -18.38 -12.06
CA HIS A 18 9.62 -17.46 -11.11
C HIS A 18 8.11 -17.54 -11.27
N LYS A 19 7.46 -18.48 -10.55
CA LYS A 19 6.05 -18.84 -10.77
C LYS A 19 5.08 -17.67 -10.62
N GLN A 20 5.31 -16.81 -9.62
CA GLN A 20 4.45 -15.64 -9.38
C GLN A 20 4.48 -14.61 -10.52
N LEU A 21 5.59 -14.51 -11.25
CA LEU A 21 5.74 -13.61 -12.40
C LEU A 21 5.56 -14.36 -13.72
N ASN A 22 5.18 -15.65 -13.67
CA ASN A 22 5.04 -16.53 -14.82
C ASN A 22 6.28 -16.60 -15.73
N LEU A 23 7.48 -16.50 -15.15
CA LEU A 23 8.75 -16.60 -15.89
C LEU A 23 9.24 -18.04 -15.95
N ASN A 24 9.48 -18.54 -17.17
CA ASN A 24 9.84 -19.93 -17.45
C ASN A 24 8.96 -20.94 -16.66
N PRO A 25 7.65 -21.03 -16.94
CA PRO A 25 6.72 -21.83 -16.13
C PRO A 25 7.02 -23.34 -16.15
N SER A 26 7.83 -23.81 -17.11
CA SER A 26 8.33 -25.19 -17.18
C SER A 26 9.44 -25.52 -16.18
N GLY A 27 10.08 -24.51 -15.58
CA GLY A 27 11.13 -24.72 -14.58
C GLY A 27 10.60 -25.41 -13.32
N THR A 28 11.45 -26.22 -12.69
CA THR A 28 11.09 -27.03 -11.52
C THR A 28 11.54 -26.42 -10.20
N ILE A 29 12.59 -25.58 -10.22
CA ILE A 29 13.13 -24.87 -9.06
C ILE A 29 12.62 -23.43 -9.08
N ASP A 30 11.79 -23.05 -8.12
CA ASP A 30 11.26 -21.70 -8.01
C ASP A 30 12.29 -20.79 -7.31
N ILE A 31 12.84 -19.82 -8.03
CA ILE A 31 13.89 -18.93 -7.51
C ILE A 31 13.41 -18.11 -6.32
N LYS A 32 12.11 -17.85 -6.22
CA LYS A 32 11.52 -17.14 -5.08
C LYS A 32 11.33 -18.06 -3.90
N LYS A 33 10.62 -19.18 -4.11
CA LYS A 33 10.26 -20.09 -3.03
C LYS A 33 11.45 -20.91 -2.52
N ASP A 34 12.25 -21.46 -3.43
CA ASP A 34 13.27 -22.46 -3.12
C ASP A 34 14.64 -21.83 -2.88
N LEU A 35 14.92 -20.66 -3.46
CA LEU A 35 16.21 -19.95 -3.33
C LEU A 35 16.12 -18.61 -2.59
N GLY A 36 14.92 -18.10 -2.32
CA GLY A 36 14.71 -16.85 -1.57
C GLY A 36 15.00 -15.56 -2.35
N PHE A 37 15.14 -15.62 -3.68
CA PHE A 37 15.31 -14.44 -4.53
C PHE A 37 13.98 -13.69 -4.74
N ALA A 38 14.05 -12.46 -5.27
CA ALA A 38 12.87 -11.66 -5.62
C ALA A 38 11.84 -11.52 -4.48
N ASN A 39 12.33 -11.22 -3.26
CA ASN A 39 11.46 -10.91 -2.13
C ASN A 39 10.59 -9.68 -2.47
N ASP A 40 9.27 -9.83 -2.41
CA ASP A 40 8.30 -8.83 -2.90
C ASP A 40 8.50 -7.44 -2.29
N VAL A 41 8.90 -7.36 -1.02
CA VAL A 41 9.07 -6.07 -0.32
C VAL A 41 10.23 -5.28 -0.92
N PHE A 42 11.38 -5.94 -1.10
CA PHE A 42 12.59 -5.30 -1.59
C PHE A 42 12.59 -5.16 -3.11
N ALA A 43 12.25 -6.23 -3.84
CA ALA A 43 12.19 -6.21 -5.29
C ALA A 43 11.08 -5.29 -5.79
N GLY A 44 9.85 -5.43 -5.28
CA GLY A 44 8.70 -4.64 -5.74
C GLY A 44 8.87 -3.13 -5.58
N SER A 45 9.65 -2.70 -4.58
CA SER A 45 9.90 -1.28 -4.25
C SER A 45 11.12 -0.66 -4.91
N THR A 46 12.04 -1.47 -5.47
CA THR A 46 13.34 -0.97 -6.00
C THR A 46 13.59 -1.30 -7.47
N GLU A 47 12.75 -2.12 -8.08
CA GLU A 47 12.86 -2.47 -9.50
C GLU A 47 12.74 -1.26 -10.43
N SER A 48 13.56 -1.25 -11.49
CA SER A 48 13.48 -0.25 -12.55
C SER A 48 12.23 -0.42 -13.41
N ARG A 49 11.81 0.67 -14.05
CA ARG A 49 10.72 0.67 -15.05
C ARG A 49 10.95 -0.40 -16.13
N ALA A 50 12.15 -0.42 -16.71
CA ALA A 50 12.51 -1.35 -17.77
C ALA A 50 12.38 -2.83 -17.35
N LEU A 51 12.76 -3.15 -16.11
CA LEU A 51 12.61 -4.52 -15.59
C LEU A 51 11.14 -4.89 -15.40
N LYS A 52 10.30 -3.98 -14.88
CA LYS A 52 8.86 -4.25 -14.76
C LYS A 52 8.21 -4.46 -16.13
N GLU A 53 8.62 -3.70 -17.13
CA GLU A 53 8.09 -3.85 -18.49
C GLU A 53 8.55 -5.14 -19.16
N SER A 54 9.72 -5.68 -18.81
CA SER A 54 10.25 -6.88 -19.47
C SER A 54 9.48 -8.17 -19.15
N TYR A 55 8.78 -8.24 -18.01
CA TYR A 55 8.00 -9.41 -17.61
C TYR A 55 6.49 -9.18 -17.57
N ASN A 56 6.02 -7.95 -17.78
CA ASN A 56 4.59 -7.64 -17.85
C ASN A 56 4.07 -7.63 -19.29
N VAL A 57 2.76 -7.80 -19.43
CA VAL A 57 2.08 -7.75 -20.73
C VAL A 57 2.01 -6.32 -21.28
N PRO A 58 1.91 -6.10 -22.62
CA PRO A 58 1.82 -4.77 -23.21
C PRO A 58 0.72 -3.88 -22.62
N ALA A 59 -0.44 -4.47 -22.30
CA ALA A 59 -1.56 -3.75 -21.69
C ALA A 59 -1.21 -3.12 -20.31
N PHE A 60 -0.29 -3.72 -19.55
CA PHE A 60 0.21 -3.14 -18.31
C PHE A 60 1.05 -1.89 -18.60
N VAL A 61 1.93 -1.96 -19.60
CA VAL A 61 2.77 -0.84 -20.01
C VAL A 61 1.92 0.33 -20.48
N GLU A 62 0.94 0.05 -21.36
CA GLU A 62 -0.03 1.05 -21.84
C GLU A 62 -0.82 1.68 -20.71
N TYR A 63 -1.26 0.89 -19.72
CA TYR A 63 -1.93 1.42 -18.54
C TYR A 63 -1.04 2.38 -17.76
N ILE A 64 0.21 2.00 -17.45
CA ILE A 64 1.13 2.88 -16.72
C ILE A 64 1.43 4.15 -17.53
N ASP A 65 1.65 4.06 -18.83
CA ASP A 65 1.85 5.22 -19.70
C ASP A 65 0.63 6.15 -19.74
N SER A 66 -0.58 5.58 -19.77
CA SER A 66 -1.81 6.35 -19.68
C SER A 66 -1.91 7.10 -18.35
N VAL A 67 -1.54 6.46 -17.24
CA VAL A 67 -1.56 7.10 -15.91
C VAL A 67 -0.56 8.25 -15.86
N LEU A 68 0.68 8.03 -16.31
CA LEU A 68 1.72 9.06 -16.24
C LEU A 68 1.48 10.23 -17.20
N SER A 69 0.85 9.99 -18.35
CA SER A 69 0.54 11.04 -19.33
C SER A 69 -0.73 11.82 -19.01
N THR A 70 -1.70 11.22 -18.31
CA THR A 70 -3.01 11.84 -18.06
C THR A 70 -3.22 12.34 -16.64
N ARG A 71 -2.49 11.79 -15.65
CA ARG A 71 -2.65 12.18 -14.25
C ARG A 71 -1.58 13.18 -13.86
N THR A 72 -2.03 14.35 -13.41
CA THR A 72 -1.20 15.27 -12.65
C THR A 72 -1.09 14.75 -11.21
N PRO A 73 0.12 14.48 -10.68
CA PRO A 73 0.28 14.19 -9.26
C PRO A 73 -0.33 15.33 -8.44
N ARG A 74 -1.06 14.98 -7.38
CA ARG A 74 -1.53 15.99 -6.44
C ARG A 74 -0.33 16.54 -5.68
N ASP A 75 -0.30 17.85 -5.49
CA ASP A 75 0.64 18.45 -4.54
C ASP A 75 0.49 17.80 -3.16
N PRO A 76 1.59 17.64 -2.40
CA PRO A 76 1.48 17.21 -1.02
C PRO A 76 0.53 18.17 -0.28
N PHE A 77 -0.25 17.64 0.66
CA PHE A 77 -1.07 18.50 1.49
C PHE A 77 -0.19 19.57 2.13
N PRO A 78 -0.56 20.87 2.04
CA PRO A 78 0.21 21.91 2.70
C PRO A 78 0.26 21.58 4.19
N ARG A 79 1.41 21.85 4.81
CA ARG A 79 1.50 21.80 6.27
C ARG A 79 0.42 22.73 6.85
N ALA A 80 -0.44 22.19 7.70
CA ALA A 80 -1.39 22.95 8.51
C ALA A 80 -0.90 22.90 9.97
N PRO A 81 0.19 23.60 10.32
CA PRO A 81 0.62 23.66 11.71
C PRO A 81 -0.43 24.43 12.52
N LEU A 82 -0.81 23.86 13.65
CA LEU A 82 -1.63 24.56 14.63
C LEU A 82 -0.83 25.75 15.18
N ASP A 83 -1.49 26.88 15.42
CA ASP A 83 -0.94 27.93 16.27
C ASP A 83 -0.85 27.49 17.74
N GLU A 84 -0.28 28.31 18.61
CA GLU A 84 -0.07 27.95 20.02
C GLU A 84 -1.40 27.68 20.76
N ALA A 85 -2.45 28.46 20.48
CA ALA A 85 -3.74 28.29 21.13
C ALA A 85 -4.47 27.04 20.58
N GLU A 86 -4.42 26.81 19.28
CA GLU A 86 -4.95 25.62 18.63
C GLU A 86 -4.23 24.35 19.11
N LEU A 87 -2.91 24.41 19.29
CA LEU A 87 -2.11 23.29 19.79
C LEU A 87 -2.45 22.97 21.25
N GLU A 88 -2.58 23.99 22.09
CA GLU A 88 -3.00 23.83 23.49
C GLU A 88 -4.38 23.17 23.54
N GLN A 89 -5.38 23.70 22.82
CA GLN A 89 -6.72 23.12 22.77
C GLN A 89 -6.69 21.68 22.25
N SER A 90 -5.97 21.42 21.15
CA SER A 90 -5.85 20.07 20.60
C SER A 90 -5.19 19.11 21.60
N SER A 91 -4.19 19.55 22.37
CA SER A 91 -3.51 18.70 23.35
C SER A 91 -4.40 18.32 24.53
N LEU A 92 -5.34 19.19 24.89
CA LEU A 92 -6.31 18.95 25.96
C LEU A 92 -7.42 17.99 25.53
N LEU A 93 -7.85 18.07 24.26
CA LEU A 93 -9.04 17.35 23.76
C LEU A 93 -8.73 16.05 23.00
N ALA A 94 -7.56 15.92 22.38
CA ALA A 94 -7.29 14.84 21.43
C ALA A 94 -7.42 13.45 22.04
N THR A 95 -6.81 13.21 23.21
CA THR A 95 -6.87 11.91 23.90
C THR A 95 -8.29 11.54 24.32
N PRO A 96 -9.04 12.36 25.09
CA PRO A 96 -10.37 11.97 25.54
C PRO A 96 -11.39 11.80 24.39
N LEU A 97 -11.30 12.63 23.34
CA LEU A 97 -12.12 12.46 22.13
C LEU A 97 -11.79 11.14 21.43
N LYS A 98 -10.51 10.83 21.26
CA LYS A 98 -10.06 9.57 20.64
C LYS A 98 -10.53 8.36 21.42
N ASP A 99 -10.39 8.36 22.74
CA ASP A 99 -10.82 7.25 23.59
C ASP A 99 -12.33 7.02 23.50
N SER A 100 -13.12 8.10 23.44
CA SER A 100 -14.58 8.03 23.25
C SER A 100 -14.95 7.44 21.89
N VAL A 101 -14.29 7.88 20.81
CA VAL A 101 -14.50 7.37 19.45
C VAL A 101 -14.11 5.89 19.35
N ASP A 102 -12.94 5.52 19.84
CA ASP A 102 -12.43 4.15 19.76
C ASP A 102 -13.34 3.18 20.55
N THR A 103 -13.79 3.60 21.75
CA THR A 103 -14.72 2.82 22.57
C THR A 103 -16.06 2.63 21.86
N ALA A 104 -16.70 3.70 21.40
CA ALA A 104 -17.99 3.62 20.72
C ALA A 104 -17.90 2.81 19.42
N THR A 105 -16.79 2.95 18.67
CA THR A 105 -16.53 2.16 17.47
C THR A 105 -16.50 0.67 17.78
N LEU A 106 -15.82 0.27 18.86
CA LEU A 106 -15.79 -1.13 19.30
C LEU A 106 -17.20 -1.61 19.71
N GLU A 107 -17.97 -0.79 20.43
CA GLU A 107 -19.33 -1.14 20.83
C GLU A 107 -20.25 -1.35 19.61
N PHE A 108 -20.16 -0.51 18.59
CA PHE A 108 -20.90 -0.68 17.33
C PHE A 108 -20.48 -1.96 16.61
N ILE A 109 -19.17 -2.25 16.50
CA ILE A 109 -18.65 -3.46 15.86
C ILE A 109 -19.13 -4.73 16.57
N LEU A 110 -19.15 -4.71 17.90
CA LEU A 110 -19.58 -5.85 18.72
C LEU A 110 -21.11 -5.95 18.85
N GLY A 111 -21.87 -4.99 18.32
CA GLY A 111 -23.33 -4.92 18.47
C GLY A 111 -23.79 -4.60 19.89
N GLN A 112 -22.90 -4.07 20.74
CA GLN A 112 -23.24 -3.58 22.09
C GLN A 112 -23.92 -2.21 22.04
N ARG A 113 -23.71 -1.48 20.95
CA ARG A 113 -24.38 -0.22 20.63
C ARG A 113 -25.08 -0.33 19.28
N ASP A 114 -26.34 0.08 19.23
CA ASP A 114 -27.15 0.04 18.02
C ASP A 114 -26.86 1.27 17.14
N LEU A 115 -26.73 1.08 15.81
CA LEU A 115 -26.44 2.16 14.86
C LEU A 115 -27.51 3.28 14.84
N SER A 116 -28.73 3.01 15.30
CA SER A 116 -29.74 4.07 15.53
C SER A 116 -29.31 5.11 16.56
N GLN A 117 -28.31 4.82 17.39
CA GLN A 117 -27.75 5.75 18.37
C GLN A 117 -26.62 6.64 17.81
N TRP A 118 -26.37 6.60 16.49
CA TRP A 118 -25.31 7.37 15.84
C TRP A 118 -25.41 8.88 16.11
N ASP A 119 -26.59 9.47 15.98
CA ASP A 119 -26.76 10.92 16.20
C ASP A 119 -26.53 11.32 17.66
N SER A 120 -26.88 10.43 18.60
CA SER A 120 -26.59 10.63 20.03
C SER A 120 -25.10 10.49 20.33
N PHE A 121 -24.38 9.61 19.63
CA PHE A 121 -22.93 9.51 19.70
C PHE A 121 -22.26 10.79 19.20
N LEU A 122 -22.70 11.32 18.05
CA LEU A 122 -22.20 12.59 17.52
C LEU A 122 -22.43 13.75 18.50
N SER A 123 -23.64 13.85 19.06
CA SER A 123 -23.97 14.87 20.06
C SER A 123 -23.11 14.75 21.33
N GLN A 124 -22.73 13.53 21.73
CA GLN A 124 -21.81 13.31 22.84
C GLN A 124 -20.40 13.83 22.52
N LEU A 125 -19.90 13.57 21.31
CA LEU A 125 -18.58 14.05 20.88
C LEU A 125 -18.53 15.58 20.78
N GLU A 126 -19.56 16.20 20.19
CA GLU A 126 -19.67 17.67 20.13
C GLU A 126 -19.69 18.32 21.52
N GLY A 127 -20.25 17.64 22.52
CA GLY A 127 -20.23 18.11 23.91
C GLY A 127 -18.89 17.97 24.63
N GLN A 128 -17.93 17.23 24.07
CA GLN A 128 -16.61 17.01 24.65
C GLN A 128 -15.57 18.07 24.24
N GLY A 129 -15.86 18.92 23.24
CA GLY A 129 -14.94 19.97 22.79
C GLY A 129 -15.40 20.67 21.53
#